data_AF-F4YD02-F1
#
_entry.id   AF-F4YD02-F1
#
_cell.length_a   1.000
_cell.length_b   1.000
_cell.length_c   1.000
_cell.angle_alpha   90.00
_cell.angle_beta   90.00
_cell.angle_gamma   90.00
#
_symmetry.space_group_name_H-M   'P 1'
#
loop_
_entity.id
_entity.type
_entity.pdbx_description
1 polymer ?
#
loop_
_entity_poly.entity_id
_entity_poly.type
_entity_poly.pdbx_seq_one_letter_code
_entity_poly.pdbx_strand_id
1 'polypeptide(L)' 'YSLTNDIVKGMLFLHNGAICSHGNLKSSNCVVDGRFVLKITDYGLESFRDPEPEQGHTLYAKKLWTAPELLRMASP' A
#
# COMPACT_ATOMS: atom_id res chain seq x y z
N TYR A 1 -6.46 -20.84 7.24
CA TYR A 1 -6.20 -19.67 6.38
C TYR A 1 -5.63 -18.57 7.27
N SER A 2 -4.60 -17.85 6.81
CA SER A 2 -3.85 -16.87 7.60
C SER A 2 -3.88 -15.52 6.89
N LEU A 3 -3.94 -14.42 7.65
CA LEU A 3 -3.93 -13.06 7.12
C LEU A 3 -2.75 -12.81 6.18
N THR A 4 -1.57 -13.38 6.47
CA THR A 4 -0.40 -13.29 5.59
C THR A 4 -0.65 -13.94 4.23
N ASN A 5 -1.35 -15.09 4.21
CA ASN A 5 -1.67 -15.78 2.96
C ASN A 5 -2.69 -14.98 2.14
N ASP A 6 -3.64 -14.34 2.82
CA ASP A 6 -4.63 -13.47 2.16
C ASP A 6 -3.94 -12.24 1.53
N ILE A 7 -2.97 -11.62 2.23
CA ILE A 7 -2.15 -10.52 1.67
C ILE A 7 -1.38 -11.00 0.43
N VAL A 8 -0.68 -12.14 0.53
CA VAL A 8 0.13 -12.66 -0.59
C VAL A 8 -0.75 -12.91 -1.82
N LYS A 9 -1.93 -13.52 -1.63
CA LYS A 9 -2.87 -13.76 -2.73
C LYS A 9 -3.42 -12.47 -3.34
N GLY A 10 -3.79 -11.51 -2.50
CA GLY A 10 -4.29 -10.21 -2.96
C GLY A 10 -3.23 -9.42 -3.73
N MET A 11 -1.98 -9.41 -3.24
CA MET A 11 -0.87 -8.75 -3.92
C MET A 11 -0.51 -9.43 -5.24
N LEU A 12 -0.53 -10.77 -5.30
CA LEU A 12 -0.33 -11.50 -6.53
C LEU A 12 -1.40 -11.16 -7.58
N PHE A 13 -2.66 -11.00 -7.17
CA PHE A 13 -3.74 -10.55 -8.04
C PHE A 13 -3.48 -9.15 -8.59
N LEU A 14 -3.09 -8.19 -7.74
CA LEU A 14 -2.81 -6.81 -8.17
C LEU A 14 -1.61 -6.73 -9.13
N HIS A 15 -0.53 -7.47 -8.83
CA HIS A 15 0.68 -7.47 -9.64
C HIS A 15 0.48 -8.08 -11.04
N ASN A 16 -0.44 -9.04 -11.18
CA ASN A 16 -0.78 -9.64 -12.46
C ASN A 16 -1.84 -8.84 -13.26
N GLY A 17 -2.42 -7.80 -12.67
CA GLY A 17 -3.43 -6.95 -13.30
C GLY A 17 -2.88 -5.62 -13.80
N ALA A 18 -3.77 -4.75 -14.30
CA ALA A 18 -3.41 -3.42 -14.82
C ALA A 18 -2.87 -2.45 -13.77
N ILE A 19 -3.14 -2.72 -12.49
CA ILE A 19 -2.65 -1.91 -11.37
C ILE A 19 -1.14 -2.12 -11.17
N CYS A 20 -0.62 -3.33 -11.43
CA CYS A 20 0.80 -3.75 -11.34
C CYS A 20 1.46 -3.60 -9.95
N SER A 21 1.05 -2.63 -9.13
CA SER A 21 1.58 -2.31 -7.81
C SER A 21 0.52 -1.62 -6.96
N HIS A 22 0.48 -1.91 -5.67
CA HIS A 22 -0.41 -1.21 -4.74
C HIS A 22 0.07 0.24 -4.46
N GLY A 23 1.38 0.47 -4.43
CA GLY A 23 2.00 1.78 -4.16
C GLY A 23 1.88 2.33 -2.72
N ASN A 24 1.10 1.73 -1.82
CA ASN A 24 0.93 2.20 -0.43
C ASN A 24 0.39 1.08 0.47
N LEU A 25 1.03 -0.10 0.41
CA LEU A 25 0.63 -1.23 1.22
C LEU A 25 1.08 -1.03 2.67
N LYS A 26 0.12 -1.00 3.60
CA LYS A 26 0.33 -0.85 5.05
C LYS A 26 -0.86 -1.43 5.79
N SER A 27 -0.71 -1.66 7.10
CA SER A 27 -1.76 -2.30 7.92
C SER A 27 -3.09 -1.55 7.88
N SER A 28 -3.10 -0.21 7.79
CA SER A 28 -4.34 0.58 7.68
C SER A 28 -5.11 0.34 6.37
N ASN A 29 -4.45 -0.20 5.33
CA ASN A 29 -5.05 -0.50 4.02
C ASN A 29 -5.32 -2.01 3.86
N CYS A 30 -5.28 -2.75 4.97
CA CYS A 30 -5.63 -4.16 5.05
C CYS A 30 -6.80 -4.30 6.03
N VAL A 31 -8.02 -4.48 5.50
CA VAL A 31 -9.22 -4.62 6.32
C VAL A 31 -9.61 -6.09 6.45
N VAL A 32 -10.28 -6.45 7.54
CA VAL A 32 -10.73 -7.82 7.80
C VAL A 32 -12.25 -7.84 7.83
N ASP A 33 -12.87 -8.76 7.10
CA ASP A 33 -14.33 -8.90 7.11
C ASP A 33 -14.85 -9.85 8.21
N GLY A 34 -16.17 -10.01 8.31
CA GLY A 34 -16.81 -10.84 9.34
C GLY A 34 -16.49 -12.34 9.25
N ARG A 35 -15.81 -12.80 8.19
CA ARG A 35 -15.33 -14.17 8.02
C ARG A 35 -13.83 -14.31 8.30
N PHE A 36 -13.21 -13.28 8.88
CA PHE A 36 -11.76 -13.22 9.14
C PHE A 36 -10.91 -13.33 7.87
N VAL A 37 -11.42 -12.86 6.73
CA VAL A 37 -10.66 -12.78 5.47
C VAL A 37 -10.10 -11.37 5.31
N LEU A 38 -8.81 -11.26 5.04
CA LEU A 38 -8.18 -9.97 4.75
C LEU A 38 -8.48 -9.50 3.33
N LYS A 39 -8.80 -8.22 3.19
CA LYS A 39 -8.99 -7.53 1.91
C LYS A 39 -8.05 -6.33 1.83
N ILE A 40 -7.45 -6.17 0.65
CA ILE A 40 -6.56 -5.08 0.32
C ILE A 40 -7.40 -3.90 -0.21
N THR A 41 -7.15 -2.69 0.28
CA THR A 41 -7.88 -1.46 -0.09
C THR A 41 -6.92 -0.38 -0.62
N ASP A 42 -7.45 0.72 -1.14
CA ASP A 42 -6.66 1.93 -1.50
C ASP A 42 -5.54 1.71 -2.53
N TYR A 43 -5.67 0.71 -3.40
CA TYR A 43 -4.83 0.48 -4.57
C TYR A 43 -5.37 1.22 -5.79
N GLY A 44 -4.49 1.58 -6.74
CA GLY A 44 -4.89 2.27 -7.97
C GLY A 44 -5.34 3.73 -7.82
N LEU A 45 -5.17 4.30 -6.62
CA LEU A 45 -5.58 5.68 -6.31
C LEU A 45 -4.41 6.67 -6.28
N GLU A 46 -3.26 6.31 -6.85
CA GLU A 46 -2.05 7.14 -6.80
C GLU A 46 -2.26 8.53 -7.40
N SER A 47 -2.92 8.63 -8.55
CA SER A 47 -3.25 9.89 -9.22
C SER A 47 -4.23 10.78 -8.45
N PHE A 48 -4.92 10.23 -7.44
CA PHE A 48 -5.91 10.95 -6.63
C PHE A 48 -5.33 11.43 -5.29
N ARG A 49 -4.07 11.09 -4.97
CA ARG A 49 -3.45 11.54 -3.73
C ARG A 49 -2.90 12.95 -3.92
N ASP A 50 -3.43 13.88 -3.14
CA ASP A 50 -2.89 15.24 -3.11
C ASP A 50 -1.47 15.22 -2.55
N PRO A 51 -0.51 15.89 -3.20
CA PRO A 51 0.84 16.07 -2.71
C PRO A 51 0.90 17.18 -1.65
N GLU A 52 -0.07 17.22 -0.72
CA GLU A 52 -0.06 18.21 0.35
C GLU A 52 1.31 18.21 1.04
N PRO A 53 1.88 19.39 1.35
CA PRO A 53 3.20 19.48 1.95
C PRO A 53 3.14 18.99 3.40
N GLU A 54 3.32 17.69 3.58
CA GLU A 54 3.43 17.08 4.90
C GLU A 54 4.78 17.40 5.50
N GLN A 55 4.77 17.87 6.74
CA GLN A 55 5.95 18.31 7.47
C GLN A 55 6.15 17.48 8.74
N GLY A 56 7.40 17.46 9.22
CA GLY A 56 7.74 16.82 10.50
C GLY A 56 7.50 15.31 10.52
N HIS A 57 6.99 14.79 11.63
CA HIS A 57 6.86 13.34 11.86
C HIS A 57 5.95 12.62 10.86
N THR A 58 4.91 13.27 10.36
CA THR A 58 3.96 12.67 9.42
C THR A 58 4.62 12.27 8.11
N LEU A 59 5.53 13.12 7.61
CA LEU A 59 6.31 12.86 6.40
C LEU A 59 7.17 11.60 6.55
N TYR A 60 7.89 11.48 7.67
CA TYR A 60 8.75 10.31 7.91
C TYR A 60 7.93 9.04 8.18
N ALA A 61 6.79 9.15 8.86
CA ALA A 61 5.90 8.03 9.13
C ALA A 61 5.36 7.41 7.82
N LYS A 62 4.99 8.22 6.82
CA LYS A 62 4.56 7.69 5.51
C LYS A 62 5.65 6.92 4.78
N LYS A 63 6.92 7.28 4.98
CA LYS A 63 8.07 6.64 4.34
C LYS A 63 8.43 5.27 4.93
N LEU A 64 7.85 4.87 6.06
CA LEU A 64 8.18 3.59 6.73
C LEU A 64 7.84 2.35 5.90
N TRP A 65 6.83 2.44 5.03
CA TRP A 65 6.41 1.36 4.14
C TRP A 65 6.94 1.53 2.70
N THR A 66 7.76 2.56 2.47
CA THR A 66 8.32 2.83 1.15
C THR A 66 9.59 2.00 0.93
N ALA A 67 9.65 1.32 -0.21
CA ALA A 67 10.82 0.54 -0.58
C ALA A 67 12.06 1.45 -0.74
N PRO A 68 13.26 0.98 -0.36
CA PRO A 68 14.45 1.83 -0.31
C PRO A 68 14.88 2.37 -1.68
N GLU A 69 14.58 1.68 -2.78
CA GLU A 69 14.78 2.16 -4.15
C GLU A 69 13.92 3.37 -4.50
N LEU A 70 12.68 3.43 -4.00
CA LEU A 70 11.80 4.59 -4.16
C LEU A 70 12.26 5.75 -3.26
N LEU A 71 12.75 5.46 -2.05
CA LEU A 71 13.30 6.48 -1.16
C LEU A 71 14.51 7.23 -1.73
N ARG A 72 15.24 6.60 -2.66
CA ARG A 72 16.40 7.20 -3.34
C ARG A 72 16.02 8.00 -4.58
N MET A 73 14.78 7.91 -5.08
CA MET A 73 14.34 8.66 -6.25
C MET A 73 14.04 10.12 -5.86
N ALA A 74 14.42 11.06 -6.71
CA ALA A 74 14.10 12.48 -6.51
C ALA A 74 12.59 12.75 -6.64
N SER A 75 11.86 11.89 -7.34
CA SER A 75 10.41 11.87 -7.47
C SER A 75 9.97 10.42 -7.72
N PRO A 76 9.69 9.64 -6.65
CA PRO A 76 9.22 8.26 -6.75
C PRO A 76 7.79 8.13 -7.27
#